data_AF-A0A2N2ZDM5-F1
#
_entry.id   AF-A0A2N2ZDM5-F1
#
_cell.length_a   1.000
_cell.length_b   1.000
_cell.length_c   1.000
_cell.angle_alpha   90.00
_cell.angle_beta   90.00
_cell.angle_gamma   90.00
#
_symmetry.space_group_name_H-M   'P 1'
#
loop_
_entity.id
_entity.type
_entity.pdbx_description
1 polymer ?
#
loop_
_entity_poly.entity_id
_entity_poly.type
_entity_poly.pdbx_seq_one_letter_code
_entity_poly.pdbx_strand_id
1 'polypeptide(L)'
;MPLFKKSPFGQYLFVKKFLIRLFGLLTHRRYRGFNELQIEGSEIIKELPETGVLFVSNHQTYFADVVAMQHVFNASLSGRVDSIKNIGYIWQPKLNIYSVAAKETIKKGFLP
;
A
#
# COMPACT_ATOMS: atom_id res chain seq x y z
N MET A 1 -1.31 7.83 -17.50
CA MET A 1 -2.44 8.44 -16.75
C MET A 1 -2.48 9.93 -17.08
N PRO A 2 -3.66 10.53 -17.29
CA PRO A 2 -3.76 11.97 -17.48
C PRO A 2 -3.31 12.70 -16.22
N LEU A 3 -2.50 13.77 -16.36
CA LEU A 3 -1.92 14.52 -15.23
C LEU A 3 -3.00 15.07 -14.27
N PHE A 4 -4.18 15.40 -14.80
CA PHE A 4 -5.25 16.05 -14.05
C PHE A 4 -6.30 15.09 -13.49
N LYS A 5 -6.12 13.77 -13.60
CA LYS A 5 -7.08 12.80 -13.04
C LYS A 5 -7.07 12.88 -11.50
N LYS A 6 -8.25 13.01 -10.91
CA LYS A 6 -8.45 13.08 -9.44
C LYS A 6 -8.98 11.76 -8.88
N SER A 7 -8.72 11.50 -7.59
CA SER A 7 -9.37 10.44 -6.81
C SER A 7 -10.79 10.86 -6.39
N PRO A 8 -11.63 9.94 -5.87
CA PRO A 8 -12.93 10.28 -5.28
C PRO A 8 -12.84 11.30 -4.15
N PHE A 9 -11.67 11.43 -3.51
CA PHE A 9 -11.37 12.40 -2.46
C PHE A 9 -10.77 13.71 -2.98
N GLY A 10 -10.79 13.95 -4.29
CA GLY A 10 -10.29 15.17 -4.92
C GLY A 10 -8.76 15.27 -5.06
N GLN A 11 -8.01 14.26 -4.62
CA GLN A 11 -6.54 14.25 -4.70
C GLN A 11 -6.05 13.97 -6.13
N TYR A 12 -5.04 14.69 -6.59
CA TYR A 12 -4.40 14.43 -7.89
C TYR A 12 -3.69 13.07 -7.89
N LEU A 13 -4.02 12.21 -8.85
CA LEU A 13 -3.46 10.85 -8.91
C LEU A 13 -1.96 10.85 -9.22
N PHE A 14 -1.45 11.86 -9.94
CA PHE A 14 -0.01 11.99 -10.17
C PHE A 14 0.75 12.25 -8.86
N VAL A 15 0.22 13.12 -8.00
CA VAL A 15 0.79 13.41 -6.67
C VAL A 15 0.77 12.14 -5.82
N LYS A 16 -0.39 11.47 -5.75
CA LYS A 16 -0.53 10.20 -5.01
C LYS A 16 0.50 9.17 -5.49
N LYS A 17 0.68 9.01 -6.81
CA LYS A 17 1.66 8.10 -7.40
C LYS A 17 3.09 8.46 -7.01
N PHE A 18 3.44 9.75 -7.04
CA PHE A 18 4.78 10.21 -6.64
C PHE A 18 5.05 9.92 -5.17
N LEU A 19 4.10 10.21 -4.27
CA LEU A 19 4.22 9.93 -2.85
C LEU A 19 4.41 8.43 -2.58
N ILE A 20 3.62 7.57 -3.23
CA ILE A 20 3.75 6.11 -3.10
C ILE A 20 5.14 5.64 -3.54
N ARG A 21 5.69 6.19 -4.63
CA ARG A 21 7.05 5.84 -5.08
C ARG A 21 8.11 6.25 -4.06
N LEU A 22 8.05 7.49 -3.57
CA LEU A 22 9.02 8.02 -2.61
C LEU A 22 8.98 7.24 -1.29
N PHE A 23 7.81 7.13 -0.66
CA PHE A 23 7.66 6.40 0.59
C PHE A 23 7.83 4.90 0.41
N GLY A 24 7.44 4.34 -0.74
CA GLY A 24 7.70 2.95 -1.11
C GLY A 24 9.18 2.63 -1.04
N LEU A 25 10.04 3.45 -1.66
CA LEU A 25 11.50 3.29 -1.61
C LEU A 25 12.04 3.32 -0.18
N LEU A 26 11.62 4.30 0.62
CA LEU A 26 12.08 4.45 2.00
C LEU A 26 11.67 3.28 2.89
N THR A 27 10.42 2.84 2.76
CA THR A 27 9.82 1.81 3.62
C THR A 27 10.17 0.40 3.20
N HIS A 28 10.51 0.16 1.93
CA HIS A 28 10.91 -1.16 1.44
C HIS A 28 12.09 -1.76 2.22
N ARG A 29 13.06 -0.92 2.61
CA ARG A 29 14.21 -1.34 3.41
C ARG A 29 13.80 -1.90 4.78
N ARG A 30 12.68 -1.44 5.35
CA ARG A 30 12.16 -1.92 6.64
C ARG A 30 11.76 -3.39 6.58
N TYR A 31 11.01 -3.76 5.54
CA TYR A 31 10.41 -5.11 5.38
C TYR A 31 11.36 -6.13 4.75
N ARG A 32 12.50 -5.68 4.21
CA ARG A 32 13.56 -6.52 3.62
C ARG A 32 14.86 -6.56 4.43
N GLY A 33 14.96 -5.73 5.47
CA GLY A 33 16.19 -5.56 6.26
C GLY A 33 16.09 -6.22 7.63
N PHE A 34 15.56 -5.46 8.60
CA PHE A 34 15.60 -5.86 10.02
C PHE A 34 14.39 -6.70 10.46
N ASN A 35 13.29 -6.65 9.73
CA ASN A 35 12.09 -7.45 10.00
C ASN A 35 11.63 -8.06 8.69
N GLU A 36 12.07 -9.29 8.41
CA GLU A 36 11.69 -9.98 7.18
C GLU A 36 10.19 -10.27 7.23
N LEU A 37 9.45 -9.55 6.38
CA LEU A 37 8.02 -9.71 6.27
C LEU A 37 7.73 -11.09 5.66
N GLN A 38 7.09 -11.97 6.43
CA GLN A 38 6.54 -13.22 5.91
C GLN A 38 5.22 -12.94 5.22
N ILE A 39 5.08 -13.44 4.00
CA ILE A 39 3.92 -13.24 3.13
C ILE A 39 3.49 -14.63 2.68
N GLU A 40 2.22 -14.94 2.82
CA GLU A 40 1.61 -16.19 2.37
C GLU A 40 0.26 -15.87 1.74
N GLY A 41 -0.11 -16.58 0.68
CA GLY A 41 -1.44 -16.50 0.07
C GLY A 41 -1.70 -15.21 -0.73
N SER A 42 -0.66 -14.48 -1.13
CA SER A 42 -0.81 -13.23 -1.86
C SER A 42 -1.34 -13.40 -3.29
N GLU A 43 -1.34 -14.62 -3.83
CA GLU A 43 -1.93 -14.98 -5.12
C GLU A 43 -3.41 -14.62 -5.22
N ILE A 44 -4.15 -14.72 -4.10
CA ILE A 44 -5.58 -14.42 -4.05
C ILE A 44 -5.88 -12.97 -4.48
N ILE A 45 -4.93 -12.04 -4.26
CA ILE A 45 -5.10 -10.62 -4.59
C ILE A 45 -5.33 -10.41 -6.09
N LYS A 46 -4.78 -11.28 -6.95
CA LYS A 46 -4.96 -11.21 -8.40
C LYS A 46 -6.35 -11.68 -8.84
N GLU A 47 -7.03 -12.47 -8.02
CA GLU A 47 -8.36 -13.03 -8.29
C GLU A 47 -9.48 -12.11 -7.77
N LEU A 48 -9.14 -11.12 -6.96
CA LEU A 48 -10.10 -10.18 -6.39
C LEU A 48 -10.71 -9.25 -7.46
N PRO A 49 -11.98 -8.84 -7.29
CA PRO A 49 -12.59 -7.85 -8.17
C PRO A 49 -11.90 -6.48 -8.05
N GLU A 50 -12.01 -5.65 -9.10
CA GLU A 50 -11.32 -4.36 -9.14
C GLU A 50 -11.79 -3.35 -8.08
N THR A 51 -13.03 -3.50 -7.60
CA THR A 51 -13.71 -2.61 -6.64
C THR A 51 -14.59 -3.42 -5.68
N GLY A 52 -15.02 -2.80 -4.57
CA GLY A 52 -15.91 -3.46 -3.59
C GLY A 52 -15.19 -4.44 -2.64
N VAL A 53 -13.86 -4.38 -2.58
CA VAL A 53 -13.04 -5.22 -1.69
C VAL A 53 -12.70 -4.46 -0.42
N LEU A 54 -13.07 -5.04 0.74
CA LEU A 54 -12.69 -4.54 2.06
C LEU A 54 -11.63 -5.47 2.66
N PHE A 55 -10.43 -4.94 2.91
CA PHE A 55 -9.41 -5.65 3.65
C PHE A 55 -9.50 -5.29 5.14
N VAL A 56 -9.53 -6.30 6.00
CA VAL A 56 -9.57 -6.15 7.46
C VAL A 56 -8.31 -6.78 8.04
N SER A 57 -7.57 -6.01 8.84
CA SER A 57 -6.36 -6.47 9.53
C SER A 57 -6.45 -6.16 11.03
N ASN A 58 -5.90 -7.03 11.85
CA ASN A 58 -5.79 -6.83 13.30
C ASN A 58 -4.56 -5.94 13.59
N HIS A 59 -4.68 -4.93 14.45
CA HIS A 59 -3.69 -3.84 14.55
C HIS A 59 -3.10 -3.63 15.94
N GLN A 60 -1.76 -3.63 16.02
CA GLN A 60 -0.99 -2.97 17.09
C GLN A 60 -0.05 -1.88 16.55
N THR A 61 0.35 -1.90 15.25
CA THR A 61 1.17 -0.85 14.63
C THR A 61 0.53 -0.29 13.35
N TYR A 62 -0.51 0.52 13.54
CA TYR A 62 -1.42 1.06 12.51
C TYR A 62 -0.77 1.46 11.17
N PHE A 63 0.35 2.20 11.22
CA PHE A 63 0.97 2.69 9.99
C PHE A 63 1.86 1.67 9.28
N ALA A 64 2.55 0.80 10.04
CA ALA A 64 3.48 -0.16 9.44
C ALA A 64 2.73 -1.27 8.69
N ASP A 65 1.59 -1.74 9.20
CA ASP A 65 0.88 -2.83 8.53
C ASP A 65 0.17 -2.31 7.26
N VAL A 66 -0.38 -1.09 7.28
CA VAL A 66 -0.94 -0.45 6.08
C VAL A 66 0.11 -0.31 4.97
N VAL A 67 1.33 0.10 5.33
CA VAL A 67 2.43 0.21 4.36
C VAL A 67 2.87 -1.17 3.88
N ALA A 68 2.91 -2.18 4.74
CA ALA A 68 3.22 -3.56 4.36
C ALA A 68 2.20 -4.09 3.35
N MET A 69 0.90 -3.92 3.64
CA MET A 69 -0.19 -4.29 2.73
C MET A 69 -0.05 -3.57 1.39
N GLN A 70 0.30 -2.29 1.38
CA GLN A 70 0.54 -1.56 0.14
C GLN A 70 1.68 -2.19 -0.68
N HIS A 71 2.78 -2.63 -0.06
CA HIS A 71 3.85 -3.36 -0.75
C HIS A 71 3.36 -4.71 -1.29
N VAL A 72 2.70 -5.52 -0.47
CA VAL A 72 2.19 -6.85 -0.85
C VAL A 72 1.20 -6.75 -2.01
N PHE A 73 0.25 -5.81 -1.94
CA PHE A 73 -0.75 -5.61 -2.99
C PHE A 73 -0.11 -5.26 -4.32
N ASN A 74 0.81 -4.29 -4.34
CA ASN A 74 1.47 -3.89 -5.57
C ASN A 74 2.41 -4.98 -6.10
N ALA A 75 3.08 -5.71 -5.22
CA ALA A 75 3.93 -6.83 -5.60
C ALA A 75 3.12 -7.96 -6.25
N SER A 76 2.02 -8.38 -5.62
CA SER A 76 1.13 -9.43 -6.14
C SER A 76 0.49 -9.05 -7.47
N LEU A 77 -0.03 -7.82 -7.59
CA LEU A 77 -0.58 -7.30 -8.85
C LEU A 77 0.47 -7.14 -9.96
N SER A 78 1.75 -7.06 -9.58
CA SER A 78 2.87 -7.09 -10.53
C SER A 78 3.40 -8.51 -10.80
N GLY A 79 2.66 -9.54 -10.38
CA GLY A 79 2.99 -10.95 -10.61
C GLY A 79 3.93 -11.59 -9.59
N ARG A 80 4.30 -10.90 -8.50
CA ARG A 80 5.15 -11.48 -7.45
C ARG A 80 4.30 -12.17 -6.41
N VAL A 81 4.39 -13.50 -6.34
CA VAL A 81 3.73 -14.30 -5.31
C VAL A 81 4.63 -14.38 -4.09
N ASP A 82 4.05 -14.07 -2.93
CA ASP A 82 4.59 -14.20 -1.58
C ASP A 82 5.95 -13.54 -1.39
N SER A 83 6.18 -12.49 -2.19
CA SER A 83 7.46 -11.85 -2.22
C SER A 83 7.37 -10.39 -2.62
N ILE A 84 8.05 -9.57 -1.82
CA ILE A 84 8.39 -8.20 -2.18
C ILE A 84 9.86 -8.11 -2.65
N LYS A 85 10.49 -9.21 -3.07
CA LYS A 85 11.88 -9.18 -3.57
C LYS A 85 11.94 -8.30 -4.83
N ASN A 86 12.77 -7.26 -4.76
CA ASN A 86 12.94 -6.19 -5.76
C ASN A 86 11.74 -5.24 -5.86
N ILE A 87 12.01 -3.95 -5.66
CA ILE A 87 10.97 -2.92 -5.49
C ILE A 87 10.25 -2.49 -6.78
N GLY A 88 10.58 -3.07 -7.95
CA GLY A 88 10.08 -2.60 -9.25
C GLY A 88 8.54 -2.48 -9.37
N TYR A 89 7.79 -3.20 -8.54
CA TYR A 89 6.32 -3.08 -8.45
C TYR A 89 5.80 -1.67 -8.12
N ILE A 90 6.60 -0.81 -7.47
CA ILE A 90 6.17 0.57 -7.15
C ILE A 90 6.20 1.50 -8.37
N TRP A 91 6.70 1.05 -9.53
CA TRP A 91 6.77 1.90 -10.72
C TRP A 91 5.37 2.27 -11.23
N GLN A 92 4.42 1.34 -11.23
CA GLN A 92 3.04 1.58 -11.62
C GLN A 92 2.11 1.03 -10.53
N PRO A 93 2.04 1.72 -9.36
CA PRO A 93 1.28 1.20 -8.25
C PRO A 93 -0.22 1.35 -8.49
N LYS A 94 -1.03 0.45 -7.93
CA LYS A 94 -2.48 0.58 -7.86
C LYS A 94 -2.83 1.77 -6.96
N LEU A 95 -3.58 2.72 -7.52
CA LEU A 95 -3.87 4.01 -6.87
C LEU A 95 -5.25 4.07 -6.22
N ASN A 96 -6.15 3.12 -6.51
CA ASN A 96 -7.48 3.02 -5.91
C ASN A 96 -7.48 2.16 -4.63
N ILE A 97 -6.39 2.21 -3.86
CA ILE A 97 -6.32 1.67 -2.50
C ILE A 97 -6.53 2.83 -1.54
N TYR A 98 -7.44 2.64 -0.57
CA TYR A 98 -7.83 3.64 0.41
C TYR A 98 -7.87 2.99 1.79
N SER A 99 -7.23 3.65 2.75
CA SER A 99 -7.19 3.21 4.14
C SER A 99 -8.18 4.04 4.95
N VAL A 100 -8.99 3.37 5.77
CA VAL A 100 -9.90 4.01 6.71
C VAL A 100 -9.32 3.81 8.10
N ALA A 101 -9.17 4.88 8.85
CA ALA A 101 -8.70 4.84 10.23
C ALA A 101 -9.63 5.70 11.10
N ALA A 102 -9.82 5.29 12.36
CA ALA A 102 -10.61 6.04 13.31
C ALA A 102 -9.93 7.39 13.61
N LYS A 103 -10.69 8.48 13.55
CA LYS A 103 -10.19 9.85 13.80
C LYS A 103 -9.51 10.01 15.17
N GLU A 104 -9.94 9.24 16.16
CA GLU A 104 -9.40 9.28 17.53
C GLU A 104 -8.01 8.68 17.67
N THR A 105 -7.63 7.72 16.80
CA THR A 105 -6.30 7.10 16.82
C THR A 105 -5.27 7.95 16.07
N ILE A 106 -5.73 8.67 15.04
CA ILE A 106 -4.99 9.68 14.25
C ILE A 106 -4.55 10.87 15.14
N LYS A 107 -5.47 11.42 15.94
CA LYS A 107 -5.20 12.60 16.80
C LYS A 107 -4.21 12.39 17.95
N LYS A 108 -3.84 11.16 18.29
CA LYS A 108 -2.88 10.87 19.38
C LYS A 108 -1.41 10.92 18.93
N GLY A 109 -1.14 10.99 17.62
CA GLY A 109 0.20 11.12 17.07
C GLY A 109 0.70 12.56 16.99
N PHE A 110 2.02 12.75 16.87
CA PHE A 110 2.65 14.06 16.67
C PHE A 110 2.31 14.70 15.30
N LEU A 111 1.90 13.87 14.34
CA LEU A 111 1.25 14.26 13.11
C LEU A 111 -0.16 13.66 13.12
N PRO A 112 -1.19 14.41 12.69
CA PRO A 112 -2.56 13.90 12.63
C PRO A 112 -2.62 12.68 11.70
#